data_AF-A0A517Z859-F1
#
_entry.id   AF-A0A517Z859-F1
#
_cell.length_a   1.000
_cell.length_b   1.000
_cell.length_c   1.000
_cell.angle_alpha   90.00
_cell.angle_beta   90.00
_cell.angle_gamma   90.00
#
_symmetry.space_group_name_H-M   'P 1'
#
loop_
_entity.id
_entity.type
_entity.pdbx_description
1 polymer ?
#
loop_
_entity_poly.entity_id
_entity_poly.type
_entity_poly.pdbx_seq_one_letter_code
_entity_poly.pdbx_strand_id
1 'polypeptide(L)'
;MLVLTRKEGEEIVIGNDIRVRVLRVRGGQIRVGIDAPREVRIIRSELAPAPDAHEAASEPQTTAAPVTAVSSTTFQAAATPHGVACR
;
A
#
# COMPACT_ATOMS: atom_id res chain seq x y z
N MET A 1 -14.67 6.68 21.32
CA MET A 1 -15.25 7.90 20.71
C MET A 1 -14.54 9.11 21.33
N LEU A 2 -13.95 9.98 20.50
CA LEU A 2 -13.34 11.25 20.92
C LEU A 2 -14.26 12.40 20.49
N VAL A 3 -14.54 13.36 21.38
CA VAL A 3 -15.46 14.47 21.12
C VAL A 3 -14.69 15.78 21.16
N LEU A 4 -14.75 16.54 20.07
CA LEU A 4 -14.10 17.84 19.92
C LEU A 4 -15.11 18.86 19.41
N THR A 5 -15.10 20.07 19.97
CA THR A 5 -15.91 21.19 19.49
C THR A 5 -15.04 22.13 18.68
N ARG A 6 -15.42 22.37 17.43
CA ARG A 6 -14.76 23.30 16.50
C ARG A 6 -15.74 24.36 16.00
N LYS A 7 -15.24 25.57 15.77
CA LYS A 7 -15.98 26.66 15.13
C LYS A 7 -15.79 26.63 13.60
N GLU A 8 -16.56 27.44 12.89
CA GLU A 8 -16.38 27.66 11.45
C GLU A 8 -14.93 28.12 11.16
N GLY A 9 -14.31 27.52 10.14
CA GLY A 9 -12.94 27.80 9.72
C GLY A 9 -11.86 26.99 10.43
N GLU A 10 -12.20 26.34 11.55
CA GLU A 10 -11.27 25.50 12.29
C GLU A 10 -11.15 24.09 11.67
N GLU A 11 -10.05 23.41 11.99
CA GLU A 11 -9.67 22.11 11.44
C GLU A 11 -9.25 21.13 12.54
N ILE A 12 -9.47 19.85 12.28
CA ILE A 12 -9.01 18.71 13.08
C ILE A 12 -8.08 17.89 12.20
N VAL A 13 -6.91 17.56 12.71
CA VAL A 13 -5.93 16.70 12.01
C VAL A 13 -5.96 15.32 12.66
N ILE A 14 -6.07 14.27 11.83
CA ILE A 14 -6.08 12.88 12.27
C ILE A 14 -4.88 12.19 11.61
N GLY A 15 -3.95 11.66 12.43
CA GLY A 15 -2.69 11.14 11.93
C GLY A 15 -1.86 12.25 11.28
N ASN A 16 -1.31 11.96 10.10
CA ASN A 16 -0.43 12.87 9.37
C ASN A 16 -1.09 13.48 8.12
N ASP A 17 -2.04 12.75 7.51
CA ASP A 17 -2.52 13.04 6.15
C ASP A 17 -4.03 13.31 6.05
N ILE A 18 -4.78 13.17 7.15
CA ILE A 18 -6.22 13.41 7.16
C ILE A 18 -6.52 14.73 7.86
N ARG A 19 -7.22 15.63 7.17
CA ARG A 19 -7.64 16.93 7.70
C ARG A 19 -9.14 17.11 7.53
N VAL A 20 -9.82 17.45 8.62
CA VAL A 20 -11.27 17.63 8.69
C VAL A 20 -11.54 19.08 9.04
N ARG A 21 -12.09 19.85 8.09
CA ARG A 21 -12.34 21.29 8.23
C ARG A 21 -13.83 21.59 8.33
N VAL A 22 -14.20 22.43 9.28
CA VAL A 22 -15.56 22.96 9.37
C VAL A 22 -15.68 24.16 8.43
N LEU A 23 -16.35 23.98 7.29
CA LEU A 23 -16.47 25.02 6.26
C LEU A 23 -17.55 26.05 6.60
N ARG A 24 -18.71 25.61 7.08
CA ARG A 24 -19.82 26.49 7.45
C ARG A 24 -20.81 25.76 8.37
N VAL A 25 -21.43 26.48 9.28
CA VAL A 25 -22.46 26.05 10.22
C VAL A 25 -23.68 26.96 10.01
N ARG A 26 -24.78 26.42 9.49
CA ARG A 26 -26.01 27.20 9.28
C ARG A 26 -27.23 26.35 9.59
N GLY A 27 -28.11 26.84 10.46
CA GLY A 27 -29.42 26.22 10.71
C GLY A 27 -29.31 24.76 11.19
N GLY A 28 -28.32 24.46 12.03
CA GLY A 28 -28.07 23.10 12.52
C GLY A 28 -27.39 22.15 11.51
N GLN A 29 -27.17 22.59 10.27
CA GLN A 29 -26.38 21.85 9.30
C GLN A 29 -24.94 22.35 9.27
N ILE A 30 -24.01 21.40 9.16
CA ILE A 30 -22.58 21.68 9.12
C ILE A 30 -22.04 21.18 7.78
N ARG A 31 -21.32 22.04 7.08
CA ARG A 31 -20.51 21.66 5.93
C ARG A 31 -19.13 21.28 6.42
N VAL A 32 -18.75 20.04 6.19
CA VAL A 32 -17.44 19.51 6.55
C VAL A 32 -16.66 19.24 5.26
N GLY A 33 -15.46 19.79 5.18
CA GLY A 33 -14.46 19.42 4.18
C GLY A 33 -13.57 18.33 4.76
N ILE A 34 -13.33 17.27 4.02
CA ILE A 34 -12.41 16.20 4.41
C ILE A 34 -11.36 16.14 3.31
N ASP A 35 -10.11 16.42 3.70
CA ASP A 35 -8.94 16.24 2.86
C ASP A 35 -8.21 14.99 3.36
N ALA A 36 -8.08 14.00 2.49
CA ALA A 36 -7.45 12.73 2.81
C ALA A 36 -6.79 12.16 1.54
N PRO A 37 -5.73 11.34 1.69
CA PRO A 37 -5.10 10.68 0.56
C PRO A 37 -6.06 9.68 -0.11
N ARG A 38 -5.76 9.35 -1.38
CA ARG A 38 -6.64 8.51 -2.24
C ARG A 38 -6.85 7.08 -1.72
N GLU A 39 -5.95 6.61 -0.87
CA GLU A 39 -6.04 5.31 -0.20
C GLU A 39 -7.17 5.27 0.86
N VAL A 40 -7.53 6.43 1.43
CA VAL A 40 -8.59 6.51 2.43
C VAL A 40 -9.94 6.76 1.75
N ARG A 41 -10.83 5.76 1.84
CA ARG A 41 -12.16 5.85 1.25
C ARG A 41 -13.09 6.69 2.13
N ILE A 42 -13.63 7.78 1.58
CA ILE A 42 -14.60 8.66 2.26
C ILE A 42 -15.99 8.37 1.70
N ILE A 43 -16.90 7.87 2.54
CA ILE A 43 -18.29 7.58 2.16
C ILE A 43 -19.21 8.21 3.20
N ARG A 44 -20.39 8.68 2.76
CA ARG A 44 -21.45 9.10 3.67
C ARG A 44 -22.01 7.88 4.39
N SER A 45 -22.23 7.99 5.70
CA SER A 45 -22.60 6.85 6.55
C SER A 45 -23.81 6.07 6.05
N GLU A 46 -24.78 6.75 5.45
CA GLU A 46 -26.00 6.15 4.91
C GLU A 46 -25.78 5.31 3.63
N LEU A 47 -24.63 5.47 2.98
CA LEU A 47 -24.23 4.72 1.79
C LEU A 47 -23.14 3.69 2.09
N ALA A 48 -22.67 3.60 3.33
CA ALA A 48 -21.65 2.64 3.70
C ALA A 48 -22.24 1.22 3.61
N PRO A 49 -21.64 0.30 2.84
CA PRO A 49 -21.94 -1.12 2.99
C PRO A 49 -21.59 -1.54 4.42
N ALA A 50 -22.28 -2.57 4.95
CA ALA A 50 -21.95 -3.17 6.23
C ALA A 50 -20.43 -3.43 6.27
N PRO A 51 -19.74 -3.14 7.38
CA PRO A 51 -18.28 -3.13 7.41
C PRO A 51 -17.76 -4.53 7.08
N ASP A 52 -17.32 -4.71 5.83
CA ASP A 52 -16.46 -5.83 5.47
C ASP A 52 -15.16 -5.61 6.23
N ALA A 53 -14.95 -6.49 7.21
CA ALA A 53 -13.79 -6.50 8.07
C ALA A 53 -12.55 -6.87 7.25
N HIS A 54 -11.91 -5.89 6.61
CA HIS A 54 -10.50 -5.83 6.18
C HIS A 54 -10.36 -4.45 5.51
N GLU A 55 -9.43 -3.57 5.88
CA GLU A 55 -8.03 -3.78 5.58
C GLU A 55 -7.16 -2.87 6.47
N ALA A 56 -6.47 -3.48 7.42
CA ALA A 56 -5.18 -2.97 7.86
C ALA A 56 -4.21 -3.13 6.68
N ALA A 57 -4.28 -2.24 5.69
CA ALA A 57 -3.26 -2.13 4.65
C ALA A 57 -2.02 -1.50 5.28
N SER A 58 -1.22 -2.34 5.93
CA SER A 58 0.17 -2.06 6.30
C SER A 58 0.91 -3.39 6.37
N GLU A 59 1.03 -4.06 5.24
CA GLU A 59 2.20 -4.89 4.98
C GLU A 59 3.28 -3.97 4.40
N PRO A 60 4.29 -3.52 5.17
CA PRO A 60 5.49 -3.01 4.55
C PRO A 60 6.22 -4.21 3.92
N GLN A 61 6.22 -4.26 2.60
CA GLN A 61 7.12 -5.08 1.80
C GLN A 61 8.56 -4.77 2.22
N THR A 62 9.09 -5.60 3.11
CA THR A 62 10.50 -5.60 3.50
C THR A 62 11.23 -6.59 2.61
N THR A 63 12.08 -6.01 1.79
CA THR A 63 13.38 -6.53 1.33
C THR A 63 13.35 -7.52 0.18
N ALA A 64 13.59 -6.93 -1.00
CA ALA A 64 14.40 -7.52 -2.03
C ALA A 64 15.71 -8.09 -1.44
N ALA A 65 15.94 -9.39 -1.64
CA ALA A 65 17.27 -10.00 -1.59
C ALA A 65 17.41 -10.96 -2.79
N PRO A 66 18.61 -11.06 -3.36
CA PRO A 66 18.82 -11.10 -4.81
C PRO A 66 18.73 -12.50 -5.41
N VAL A 67 18.30 -12.52 -6.68
CA VAL A 67 18.54 -13.60 -7.63
C VAL A 67 20.03 -13.97 -7.63
N THR A 68 20.37 -15.03 -6.90
CA THR A 68 21.72 -15.58 -6.89
C THR A 68 21.73 -16.81 -7.77
N ALA A 69 22.37 -16.64 -8.93
CA ALA A 69 23.02 -17.63 -9.78
C ALA A 69 22.78 -19.12 -9.46
N VAL A 70 22.07 -19.80 -10.35
CA VAL A 70 22.35 -21.22 -10.62
C VAL A 70 23.13 -21.27 -11.92
N SER A 71 24.44 -21.33 -11.75
CA SER A 71 25.46 -21.41 -12.79
C SER A 71 25.37 -22.72 -13.57
N SER A 72 25.34 -22.57 -14.89
CA SER A 72 26.10 -23.32 -15.89
C SER A 72 26.67 -24.70 -15.52
N THR A 73 26.16 -25.69 -16.26
CA THR A 73 26.99 -26.64 -17.02
C THR A 73 28.00 -27.47 -16.22
N THR A 74 27.52 -28.56 -15.63
CA THR A 74 28.40 -29.69 -15.28
C THR A 74 28.76 -30.46 -16.54
N PHE A 75 29.91 -30.06 -17.07
CA PHE A 75 30.97 -30.87 -17.65
C PHE A 75 30.91 -32.39 -17.36
N GLN A 76 30.88 -33.20 -18.41
CA GLN A 76 31.46 -34.55 -18.42
C GLN A 76 31.98 -34.81 -19.85
N ALA A 77 33.25 -34.56 -20.14
CA ALA A 77 34.47 -35.30 -19.78
C ALA A 77 34.63 -36.64 -20.53
N ALA A 78 35.64 -36.63 -21.40
CA ALA A 78 36.54 -37.73 -21.78
C ALA A 78 36.03 -38.87 -22.68
N ALA A 79 36.55 -38.92 -23.92
CA ALA A 79 37.37 -40.05 -24.41
C ALA A 79 37.84 -39.84 -25.87
N THR A 80 39.12 -39.52 -26.03
CA THR A 80 39.96 -39.81 -27.21
C THR A 80 41.26 -40.42 -26.64
N PRO A 81 42.18 -41.05 -27.40
CA PRO A 81 42.13 -41.60 -28.76
C PRO A 81 42.70 -43.04 -28.85
N HIS A 82 42.33 -43.80 -29.89
CA HIS A 82 43.16 -44.86 -30.52
C HIS A 82 42.91 -44.65 -32.03
N GLY A 83 43.86 -44.33 -32.90
CA GLY A 83 45.22 -44.85 -33.00
C GLY A 83 45.28 -45.80 -34.21
N VAL A 84 45.09 -45.31 -35.45
CA VAL A 84 45.31 -46.08 -36.70
C VAL A 84 45.61 -45.07 -37.82
N ALA A 85 46.88 -44.77 -38.10
CA ALA A 85 47.77 -45.41 -39.09
C ALA A 85 47.58 -44.88 -40.52
N CYS A 86 48.69 -44.36 -41.04
CA CYS A 86 48.90 -43.81 -42.38
C CYS A 86 48.76 -44.86 -43.48
N ARG A 87 48.24 -44.46 -44.64
CA ARG A 87 48.74 -44.91 -45.95
C ARG A 87 48.50 -43.84 -47.00
#